data_AF-A0A2E6HAL6-F1
#
_entry.id   AF-A0A2E6HAL6-F1
#
_cell.length_a   1.000
_cell.length_b   1.000
_cell.length_c   1.000
_cell.angle_alpha   90.00
_cell.angle_beta   90.00
_cell.angle_gamma   90.00
#
_symmetry.space_group_name_H-M   'P 1'
#
loop_
_entity.id
_entity.type
_entity.pdbx_description
1 polymer ?
#
loop_
_entity_poly.entity_id
_entity_poly.type
_entity_poly.pdbx_seq_one_letter_code
_entity_poly.pdbx_strand_id
1 'polypeptide(L)'
;MAFVIQSLILFFTFAHLGLAAVTGEDDRLSFAELEKRNPSTLAKATATQLSRRYLKLDSELASYPSGKLQNQCPGEKFANEPTLGGCSGFLIAENILVAAGHCKDYRAGGCEDDAWLFNHFAPAKAGKHIFKTKDVFYCKKILDFKHDGEGDYVIMELDRKVPNITPLEMDIKNQGQKGDPVAILGYPLGRSFTYTPGGRILSKDKNFLRVDSDAFKNNSGSALFNIRTGKVEGILTNARRGMGQNPLDGCQLAKSYKENMVLVNRLKRIEYLQNNYQFNNKNKEALFKNLCDQKTTLIVKYRNKKENDWITLSKTLEPNEELRISDNKNDSFYLHAFNQSNSIIKGKDFWGFADTTRTNEYGFKSSKGSTYLLGCSALLE
;
A
#
# COMPACT_ATOMS: atom_id res chain seq x y z
N MET A 1 40.11 48.46 -34.66
CA MET A 1 39.63 47.06 -34.58
C MET A 1 38.97 46.85 -33.23
N ALA A 2 37.65 46.70 -33.20
CA ALA A 2 36.90 46.24 -32.03
C ALA A 2 36.21 44.94 -32.46
N PHE A 3 36.53 43.82 -31.82
CA PHE A 3 35.86 42.55 -32.06
C PHE A 3 34.81 42.35 -30.97
N VAL A 4 33.53 42.41 -31.38
CA VAL A 4 32.37 42.03 -30.58
C VAL A 4 32.20 40.52 -30.75
N ILE A 5 32.35 39.75 -29.67
CA ILE A 5 31.98 38.33 -29.65
C ILE A 5 30.57 38.21 -29.09
N GLN A 6 29.64 37.89 -29.97
CA GLN A 6 28.23 37.67 -29.65
C GLN A 6 28.07 36.20 -29.21
N SER A 7 27.89 35.97 -27.90
CA SER A 7 27.60 34.63 -27.36
C SER A 7 26.16 34.25 -27.64
N LEU A 8 25.98 33.19 -28.43
CA LEU A 8 24.72 32.54 -28.73
C LEU A 8 24.31 31.63 -27.56
N ILE A 9 23.27 31.99 -26.81
CA ILE A 9 22.70 31.15 -25.76
C ILE A 9 21.68 30.20 -26.40
N LEU A 10 22.04 28.91 -26.51
CA LEU A 10 21.09 27.85 -26.86
C LEU A 10 20.34 27.39 -25.59
N PHE A 11 19.04 27.68 -25.52
CA PHE A 11 18.14 27.06 -24.54
C PHE A 11 17.74 25.66 -25.04
N PHE A 12 18.30 24.61 -24.42
CA PHE A 12 17.77 23.25 -24.57
C PHE A 12 16.64 23.03 -23.56
N THR A 13 15.40 23.04 -24.05
CA THR A 13 14.24 22.55 -23.30
C THR A 13 14.25 21.02 -23.30
N PHE A 14 14.61 20.39 -22.17
CA PHE A 14 14.46 18.96 -21.98
C PHE A 14 13.05 18.64 -21.46
N ALA A 15 12.17 18.18 -22.35
CA ALA A 15 11.03 17.36 -21.95
C ALA A 15 11.56 15.96 -21.59
N HIS A 16 11.45 15.56 -20.33
CA HIS A 16 11.87 14.23 -19.85
C HIS A 16 10.67 13.43 -19.35
N LEU A 17 10.17 12.55 -20.21
CA LEU A 17 9.28 11.44 -19.86
C LEU A 17 10.15 10.17 -19.79
N GLY A 18 10.48 9.69 -18.59
CA GLY A 18 11.41 8.58 -18.35
C GLY A 18 10.78 7.37 -17.63
N LEU A 19 11.17 6.15 -18.01
CA LEU A 19 10.51 4.86 -17.67
C LEU A 19 11.49 3.85 -17.06
N ALA A 20 11.34 3.44 -15.80
CA ALA A 20 12.46 3.09 -14.92
C ALA A 20 13.16 1.69 -14.98
N ALA A 21 14.18 1.42 -14.11
CA ALA A 21 15.18 0.31 -14.09
C ALA A 21 15.30 -0.66 -12.89
N VAL A 22 16.32 -1.56 -12.93
CA VAL A 22 16.68 -2.62 -11.94
C VAL A 22 17.97 -2.31 -11.14
N THR A 23 18.04 -2.76 -9.88
CA THR A 23 19.18 -2.69 -8.94
C THR A 23 19.69 -4.09 -8.62
N GLY A 24 20.94 -4.41 -8.94
CA GLY A 24 21.48 -5.77 -8.67
C GLY A 24 20.73 -6.86 -9.44
N GLU A 25 20.28 -7.90 -8.71
CA GLU A 25 19.39 -8.96 -9.24
C GLU A 25 17.94 -8.47 -9.31
N ASP A 26 17.18 -8.93 -10.31
CA ASP A 26 15.78 -8.56 -10.49
C ASP A 26 14.88 -9.23 -9.43
N ASP A 27 14.60 -8.49 -8.37
CA ASP A 27 13.87 -8.95 -7.18
C ASP A 27 12.34 -8.97 -7.35
N ARG A 28 11.81 -8.60 -8.53
CA ARG A 28 10.36 -8.52 -8.77
C ARG A 28 9.69 -9.88 -8.62
N LEU A 29 8.64 -9.94 -7.80
CA LEU A 29 7.81 -11.14 -7.60
C LEU A 29 6.40 -10.91 -8.15
N SER A 30 5.90 -11.89 -8.90
CA SER A 30 4.50 -11.98 -9.30
C SER A 30 3.60 -12.25 -8.09
N PHE A 31 2.30 -11.95 -8.20
CA PHE A 31 1.34 -12.26 -7.13
C PHE A 31 1.32 -13.75 -6.74
N ALA A 32 1.43 -14.66 -7.70
CA ALA A 32 1.46 -16.10 -7.44
C ALA A 32 2.67 -16.53 -6.58
N GLU A 33 3.80 -15.83 -6.70
CA GLU A 33 4.98 -16.05 -5.87
C GLU A 33 4.81 -15.46 -4.46
N LEU A 34 3.97 -14.43 -4.30
CA LEU A 34 3.64 -13.80 -3.02
C LEU A 34 2.60 -14.55 -2.21
N GLU A 35 1.61 -15.19 -2.83
CA GLU A 35 0.62 -15.97 -2.06
C GLU A 35 1.28 -17.04 -1.18
N LYS A 36 2.44 -17.55 -1.63
CA LYS A 36 3.29 -18.48 -0.87
C LYS A 36 3.99 -17.82 0.34
N ARG A 37 3.95 -16.49 0.46
CA ARG A 37 4.70 -15.67 1.43
C ARG A 37 3.83 -14.78 2.35
N ASN A 38 2.50 -14.79 2.19
CA ASN A 38 1.50 -14.12 3.05
C ASN A 38 1.33 -12.56 3.02
N PRO A 39 1.83 -11.76 2.03
CA PRO A 39 1.45 -10.33 1.91
C PRO A 39 0.26 -10.08 0.96
N SER A 40 -0.53 -11.10 0.58
CA SER A 40 -1.57 -11.02 -0.47
C SER A 40 -2.71 -10.03 -0.17
N THR A 41 -2.91 -9.67 1.09
CA THR A 41 -3.90 -8.66 1.50
C THR A 41 -3.54 -7.25 1.06
N LEU A 42 -2.25 -6.92 0.96
CA LEU A 42 -1.78 -5.60 0.51
C LEU A 42 -2.09 -5.36 -0.97
N ALA A 43 -1.99 -6.42 -1.80
CA ALA A 43 -2.28 -6.35 -3.22
C ALA A 43 -3.74 -5.96 -3.50
N LYS A 44 -4.68 -6.42 -2.67
CA LYS A 44 -6.12 -6.13 -2.80
C LYS A 44 -6.43 -4.64 -2.67
N ALA A 45 -5.63 -3.88 -1.94
CA ALA A 45 -5.80 -2.44 -1.82
C ALA A 45 -5.19 -1.64 -2.99
N THR A 46 -4.66 -2.30 -4.02
CA THR A 46 -4.05 -1.65 -5.19
C THR A 46 -4.89 -1.88 -6.45
N ALA A 47 -4.85 -0.93 -7.37
CA ALA A 47 -5.56 -0.99 -8.64
C ALA A 47 -4.68 -0.50 -9.80
N THR A 48 -4.99 -1.00 -10.99
CA THR A 48 -4.42 -0.49 -12.25
C THR A 48 -5.41 0.43 -12.95
N GLN A 49 -4.92 1.51 -13.53
CA GLN A 49 -5.73 2.47 -14.26
C GLN A 49 -6.08 1.92 -15.65
N LEU A 50 -7.34 2.04 -16.04
CA LEU A 50 -7.86 1.73 -17.37
C LEU A 50 -8.51 2.98 -17.96
N SER A 51 -8.51 3.08 -19.29
CA SER A 51 -9.32 4.09 -19.97
C SER A 51 -10.73 3.58 -20.19
N ARG A 52 -11.72 4.28 -19.62
CA ARG A 52 -13.15 3.94 -19.75
C ARG A 52 -13.59 3.82 -21.21
N ARG A 53 -12.96 4.57 -22.12
CA ARG A 53 -13.25 4.55 -23.57
C ARG A 53 -13.02 3.17 -24.22
N TYR A 54 -12.13 2.36 -23.65
CA TYR A 54 -11.82 1.01 -24.15
C TYR A 54 -12.54 -0.10 -23.38
N LEU A 55 -13.22 0.21 -22.28
CA LEU A 55 -14.01 -0.77 -21.55
C LEU A 55 -15.26 -1.16 -22.34
N LYS A 56 -15.47 -2.47 -22.48
CA LYS A 56 -16.71 -3.04 -22.98
C LYS A 56 -17.38 -3.79 -21.84
N LEU A 57 -18.49 -3.24 -21.36
CA LEU A 57 -19.27 -3.79 -20.26
C LEU A 57 -20.31 -4.78 -20.79
N ASP A 58 -20.41 -5.89 -20.09
CA ASP A 58 -21.50 -6.86 -20.11
C ASP A 58 -21.97 -7.05 -18.65
N SER A 59 -23.15 -7.64 -18.43
CA SER A 59 -23.84 -7.68 -17.14
C SER A 59 -22.90 -7.96 -15.96
N GLU A 60 -22.24 -9.11 -15.94
CA GLU A 60 -21.31 -9.49 -14.87
C GLU A 60 -19.83 -9.35 -15.26
N LEU A 61 -19.55 -9.22 -16.55
CA LEU A 61 -18.19 -9.25 -17.10
C LEU A 61 -17.88 -7.96 -17.84
N ALA A 62 -16.64 -7.52 -17.75
CA ALA A 62 -16.10 -6.45 -18.56
C ALA A 62 -14.92 -6.99 -19.37
N SER A 63 -14.66 -6.36 -20.51
CA SER A 63 -13.48 -6.65 -21.31
C SER A 63 -12.72 -5.41 -21.72
N TYR A 64 -11.40 -5.59 -21.85
CA TYR A 64 -10.45 -4.54 -22.17
C TYR A 64 -9.39 -5.08 -23.14
N PRO A 65 -8.95 -4.30 -24.15
CA PRO A 65 -7.89 -4.72 -25.06
C PRO A 65 -6.56 -4.87 -24.31
N SER A 66 -5.89 -5.99 -24.49
CA SER A 66 -4.55 -6.20 -23.93
C SER A 66 -3.49 -6.05 -25.00
N GLY A 67 -2.40 -5.35 -24.69
CA GLY A 67 -1.19 -5.28 -25.50
C GLY A 67 -0.17 -6.34 -25.13
N LYS A 68 1.04 -6.18 -25.66
CA LYS A 68 2.26 -6.88 -25.25
C LYS A 68 3.39 -5.87 -25.11
N LEU A 69 4.41 -6.22 -24.32
CA LEU A 69 5.66 -5.49 -24.32
C LEU A 69 6.30 -5.58 -25.71
N GLN A 70 6.55 -4.43 -26.32
CA GLN A 70 7.07 -4.37 -27.69
C GLN A 70 8.58 -4.60 -27.68
N ASN A 71 9.05 -5.35 -28.68
CA ASN A 71 10.48 -5.50 -29.01
C ASN A 71 11.36 -5.92 -27.81
N GLN A 72 10.96 -6.89 -26.99
CA GLN A 72 11.78 -7.35 -25.85
C GLN A 72 12.87 -8.32 -26.30
N CYS A 73 14.04 -8.29 -25.66
CA CYS A 73 15.12 -9.23 -25.95
C CYS A 73 14.73 -10.67 -25.54
N PRO A 74 15.22 -11.70 -26.28
CA PRO A 74 15.05 -13.09 -25.87
C PRO A 74 15.56 -13.32 -24.43
N GLY A 75 14.74 -13.95 -23.59
CA GLY A 75 15.08 -14.24 -22.20
C GLY A 75 14.73 -13.13 -21.20
N GLU A 76 14.27 -11.96 -21.65
CA GLU A 76 13.83 -10.89 -20.73
C GLU A 76 12.67 -11.36 -19.85
N LYS A 77 12.83 -11.10 -18.56
CA LYS A 77 11.82 -11.44 -17.56
C LYS A 77 10.49 -10.79 -17.95
N PHE A 78 9.48 -11.63 -18.12
CA PHE A 78 8.10 -11.23 -18.44
C PHE A 78 7.84 -10.69 -19.86
N ALA A 79 8.78 -10.88 -20.81
CA ALA A 79 8.64 -10.39 -22.18
C ALA A 79 7.34 -10.79 -22.89
N ASN A 80 6.81 -11.97 -22.56
CA ASN A 80 5.63 -12.55 -23.21
C ASN A 80 4.31 -12.25 -22.49
N GLU A 81 4.33 -11.53 -21.37
CA GLU A 81 3.12 -11.26 -20.60
C GLU A 81 2.28 -10.15 -21.26
N PRO A 82 0.97 -10.39 -21.47
CA PRO A 82 0.07 -9.35 -21.96
C PRO A 82 -0.10 -8.22 -20.93
N THR A 83 -0.30 -7.01 -21.43
CA THR A 83 -0.36 -5.78 -20.63
C THR A 83 -1.69 -5.05 -20.84
N LEU A 84 -2.24 -4.45 -19.81
CA LEU A 84 -3.40 -3.54 -19.89
C LEU A 84 -2.96 -2.07 -20.04
N GLY A 85 -1.73 -1.76 -19.63
CA GLY A 85 -1.22 -0.38 -19.59
C GLY A 85 -1.66 0.35 -18.32
N GLY A 86 -1.65 1.69 -18.37
CA GLY A 86 -2.13 2.56 -17.29
C GLY A 86 -1.20 2.69 -16.07
N CYS A 87 -1.47 3.67 -15.23
CA CYS A 87 -0.77 3.83 -13.96
C CYS A 87 -1.21 2.83 -12.89
N SER A 88 -0.51 2.83 -11.77
CA SER A 88 -0.93 2.21 -10.52
C SER A 88 -1.71 3.21 -9.65
N GLY A 89 -2.46 2.67 -8.69
CA GLY A 89 -3.06 3.43 -7.61
C GLY A 89 -3.37 2.52 -6.41
N PHE A 90 -3.72 3.12 -5.27
CA PHE A 90 -4.04 2.38 -4.05
C PHE A 90 -5.06 3.09 -3.17
N LEU A 91 -5.79 2.31 -2.36
CA LEU A 91 -6.80 2.81 -1.44
C LEU A 91 -6.19 3.29 -0.13
N ILE A 92 -6.65 4.46 0.32
CA ILE A 92 -6.35 5.05 1.64
C ILE A 92 -7.59 5.18 2.53
N ALA A 93 -8.77 4.94 1.96
CA ALA A 93 -10.04 4.71 2.65
C ALA A 93 -10.93 3.84 1.74
N GLU A 94 -12.13 3.48 2.21
CA GLU A 94 -13.02 2.52 1.51
C GLU A 94 -13.37 2.91 0.06
N ASN A 95 -13.34 4.21 -0.27
CA ASN A 95 -13.60 4.73 -1.60
C ASN A 95 -12.64 5.86 -2.00
N ILE A 96 -11.50 6.03 -1.30
CA ILE A 96 -10.53 7.08 -1.62
C ILE A 96 -9.28 6.43 -2.18
N LEU A 97 -8.99 6.73 -3.45
CA LEU A 97 -7.84 6.20 -4.18
C LEU A 97 -6.80 7.30 -4.40
N VAL A 98 -5.54 6.91 -4.32
CA VAL A 98 -4.37 7.75 -4.57
C VAL A 98 -3.58 7.21 -5.74
N ALA A 99 -3.10 8.10 -6.61
CA ALA A 99 -2.20 7.79 -7.72
C ALA A 99 -1.24 8.97 -8.00
N ALA A 100 -0.41 8.86 -9.05
CA ALA A 100 0.45 9.97 -9.48
C ALA A 100 -0.34 10.97 -10.35
N GLY A 101 -0.01 12.25 -10.20
CA GLY A 101 -0.70 13.35 -10.88
C GLY A 101 -0.50 13.32 -12.40
N HIS A 102 0.70 13.02 -12.88
CA HIS A 102 1.03 12.99 -14.31
C HIS A 102 0.37 11.85 -15.10
N CYS A 103 -0.31 10.91 -14.41
CA CYS A 103 -0.98 9.78 -15.07
C CYS A 103 -2.03 10.25 -16.07
N LYS A 104 -2.67 11.39 -15.80
CA LYS A 104 -3.61 12.06 -16.68
C LYS A 104 -3.65 13.55 -16.35
N ASP A 105 -4.22 14.33 -17.26
CA ASP A 105 -4.58 15.71 -16.93
C ASP A 105 -5.87 15.76 -16.11
N TYR A 106 -5.75 15.91 -14.80
CA TYR A 106 -6.87 16.01 -13.86
C TYR A 106 -7.35 17.45 -13.62
N ARG A 107 -6.81 18.44 -14.34
CA ARG A 107 -7.28 19.84 -14.24
C ARG A 107 -8.77 19.92 -14.57
N ALA A 108 -9.45 20.89 -13.95
CA ALA A 108 -10.89 21.10 -14.10
C ALA A 108 -11.78 19.86 -13.82
N GLY A 109 -11.30 18.89 -13.03
CA GLY A 109 -12.05 17.66 -12.70
C GLY A 109 -11.96 16.55 -13.75
N GLY A 110 -10.94 16.58 -14.62
CA GLY A 110 -10.75 15.68 -15.76
C GLY A 110 -10.50 14.20 -15.45
N CYS A 111 -11.45 13.51 -14.81
CA CYS A 111 -11.36 12.09 -14.47
C CYS A 111 -12.51 11.22 -15.01
N GLU A 112 -13.39 11.75 -15.87
CA GLU A 112 -14.58 11.02 -16.36
C GLU A 112 -14.25 9.72 -17.12
N ASP A 113 -13.11 9.69 -17.82
CA ASP A 113 -12.63 8.48 -18.49
C ASP A 113 -11.76 7.56 -17.61
N ASP A 114 -11.61 7.84 -16.32
CA ASP A 114 -10.79 7.01 -15.44
C ASP A 114 -11.61 5.85 -14.89
N ALA A 115 -11.11 4.65 -15.16
CA ALA A 115 -11.55 3.43 -14.52
C ALA A 115 -10.37 2.79 -13.78
N TRP A 116 -10.65 2.15 -12.65
CA TRP A 116 -9.66 1.50 -11.80
C TRP A 116 -10.05 0.04 -11.64
N LEU A 117 -9.19 -0.85 -12.12
CA LEU A 117 -9.37 -2.29 -12.02
C LEU A 117 -8.61 -2.82 -10.80
N PHE A 118 -9.37 -3.33 -9.84
CA PHE A 118 -8.85 -4.09 -8.71
C PHE A 118 -8.74 -5.57 -9.09
N ASN A 119 -8.06 -6.36 -8.25
CA ASN A 119 -7.94 -7.81 -8.41
C ASN A 119 -7.23 -8.27 -9.71
N HIS A 120 -6.45 -7.40 -10.36
CA HIS A 120 -5.64 -7.76 -11.54
C HIS A 120 -4.32 -8.43 -11.12
N PHE A 121 -4.40 -9.65 -10.62
CA PHE A 121 -3.26 -10.37 -10.02
C PHE A 121 -2.60 -11.40 -10.93
N ALA A 122 -3.29 -11.81 -11.99
CA ALA A 122 -2.79 -12.76 -12.97
C ALA A 122 -2.51 -12.04 -14.30
N PRO A 123 -1.53 -12.52 -15.09
CA PRO A 123 -1.26 -11.96 -16.41
C PRO A 123 -2.54 -11.85 -17.24
N ALA A 124 -2.66 -10.75 -17.99
CA ALA A 124 -3.78 -10.59 -18.90
C ALA A 124 -3.75 -11.69 -19.98
N LYS A 125 -4.91 -11.96 -20.60
CA LYS A 125 -4.99 -12.85 -21.77
C LYS A 125 -4.70 -12.03 -23.01
N ALA A 126 -3.92 -12.57 -23.95
CA ALA A 126 -3.54 -11.87 -25.16
C ALA A 126 -4.76 -11.47 -26.01
N GLY A 127 -4.67 -10.31 -26.67
CA GLY A 127 -5.75 -9.70 -27.44
C GLY A 127 -6.82 -9.04 -26.58
N LYS A 128 -7.49 -9.81 -25.71
CA LYS A 128 -8.61 -9.35 -24.88
C LYS A 128 -8.54 -9.93 -23.48
N HIS A 129 -8.52 -9.06 -22.47
CA HIS A 129 -8.66 -9.44 -21.07
C HIS A 129 -10.12 -9.33 -20.63
N ILE A 130 -10.58 -10.31 -19.84
CA ILE A 130 -11.94 -10.38 -19.31
C ILE A 130 -11.84 -10.44 -17.78
N PHE A 131 -12.62 -9.62 -17.10
CA PHE A 131 -12.69 -9.51 -15.64
C PHE A 131 -14.13 -9.23 -15.20
N LYS A 132 -14.39 -9.26 -13.89
CA LYS A 132 -15.75 -9.02 -13.38
C LYS A 132 -16.02 -7.53 -13.34
N THR A 133 -17.20 -7.10 -13.78
CA THR A 133 -17.61 -5.68 -13.76
C THR A 133 -17.55 -5.10 -12.35
N LYS A 134 -17.79 -5.94 -11.32
CA LYS A 134 -17.70 -5.52 -9.90
C LYS A 134 -16.31 -5.08 -9.45
N ASP A 135 -15.25 -5.52 -10.12
CA ASP A 135 -13.86 -5.19 -9.81
C ASP A 135 -13.41 -3.86 -10.46
N VAL A 136 -14.30 -3.22 -11.23
CA VAL A 136 -14.05 -1.94 -11.92
C VAL A 136 -14.76 -0.80 -11.20
N PHE A 137 -14.00 0.23 -10.85
CA PHE A 137 -14.50 1.42 -10.17
C PHE A 137 -14.19 2.64 -11.01
N TYR A 138 -15.02 3.67 -10.91
CA TYR A 138 -14.89 4.89 -11.71
C TYR A 138 -14.51 6.06 -10.81
N CYS A 139 -13.78 7.03 -11.37
CA CYS A 139 -13.59 8.29 -10.66
C CYS A 139 -14.93 9.04 -10.56
N LYS A 140 -15.32 9.38 -9.33
CA LYS A 140 -16.50 10.21 -9.05
C LYS A 140 -16.12 11.68 -8.98
N LYS A 141 -15.03 12.00 -8.27
CA LYS A 141 -14.49 13.37 -8.21
C LYS A 141 -13.01 13.36 -7.82
N ILE A 142 -12.30 14.37 -8.28
CA ILE A 142 -10.96 14.69 -7.78
C ILE A 142 -11.09 15.49 -6.48
N LEU A 143 -10.41 15.02 -5.44
CA LEU A 143 -10.39 15.62 -4.10
C LEU A 143 -9.19 16.54 -3.91
N ASP A 144 -8.06 16.16 -4.51
CA ASP A 144 -6.81 16.92 -4.49
C ASP A 144 -5.97 16.49 -5.69
N PHE A 145 -5.23 17.41 -6.29
CA PHE A 145 -4.40 17.14 -7.45
C PHE A 145 -3.25 18.12 -7.52
N LYS A 146 -2.05 17.58 -7.77
CA LYS A 146 -0.86 18.38 -8.06
C LYS A 146 -0.01 17.67 -9.10
N HIS A 147 0.47 18.42 -10.09
CA HIS A 147 1.46 17.96 -11.06
C HIS A 147 2.37 19.13 -11.43
N ASP A 148 3.34 19.40 -10.56
CA ASP A 148 4.35 20.44 -10.73
C ASP A 148 5.67 20.05 -10.04
N GLY A 149 6.61 20.98 -9.92
CA GLY A 149 7.91 20.74 -9.26
C GLY A 149 7.83 20.50 -7.75
N GLU A 150 6.69 20.77 -7.12
CA GLU A 150 6.49 20.58 -5.68
C GLU A 150 5.69 19.33 -5.33
N GLY A 151 4.95 18.75 -6.29
CA GLY A 151 4.24 17.51 -6.06
C GLY A 151 3.65 16.91 -7.33
N ASP A 152 3.51 15.58 -7.29
CA ASP A 152 2.95 14.80 -8.37
C ASP A 152 2.04 13.70 -7.80
N TYR A 153 0.77 14.06 -7.59
CA TYR A 153 -0.23 13.18 -6.99
C TYR A 153 -1.65 13.55 -7.43
N VAL A 154 -2.53 12.58 -7.31
CA VAL A 154 -3.97 12.77 -7.38
C VAL A 154 -4.63 11.97 -6.26
N ILE A 155 -5.60 12.58 -5.59
CA ILE A 155 -6.50 11.94 -4.65
C ILE A 155 -7.90 12.04 -5.23
N MET A 156 -8.59 10.92 -5.30
CA MET A 156 -9.91 10.85 -5.90
C MET A 156 -10.88 10.02 -5.06
N GLU A 157 -12.14 10.43 -5.11
CA GLU A 157 -13.27 9.64 -4.63
C GLU A 157 -13.71 8.70 -5.75
N LEU A 158 -13.84 7.41 -5.45
CA LEU A 158 -14.44 6.42 -6.34
C LEU A 158 -15.97 6.49 -6.29
N ASP A 159 -16.63 6.03 -7.35
CA ASP A 159 -18.08 5.95 -7.50
C ASP A 159 -18.79 5.16 -6.39
N ARG A 160 -18.10 4.19 -5.80
CA ARG A 160 -18.59 3.37 -4.69
C ARG A 160 -17.45 2.84 -3.82
N LYS A 161 -17.81 2.34 -2.64
CA LYS A 161 -16.88 1.64 -1.75
C LYS A 161 -16.37 0.35 -2.38
N VAL A 162 -15.10 0.06 -2.17
CA VAL A 162 -14.48 -1.20 -2.58
C VAL A 162 -14.71 -2.24 -1.48
N PRO A 163 -15.58 -3.25 -1.68
CA PRO A 163 -16.00 -4.14 -0.61
C PRO A 163 -14.88 -5.12 -0.22
N ASN A 164 -14.84 -5.49 1.07
CA ASN A 164 -13.95 -6.53 1.60
C ASN A 164 -12.44 -6.26 1.38
N ILE A 165 -12.04 -4.99 1.29
CA ILE A 165 -10.65 -4.58 1.16
C ILE A 165 -10.32 -3.62 2.31
N THR A 166 -9.26 -3.94 3.06
CA THR A 166 -8.69 -3.03 4.05
C THR A 166 -7.80 -2.02 3.32
N PRO A 167 -8.08 -0.70 3.40
CA PRO A 167 -7.22 0.33 2.82
C PRO A 167 -5.81 0.28 3.40
N LEU A 168 -4.82 0.77 2.64
CA LEU A 168 -3.44 0.82 3.12
C LEU A 168 -3.27 1.89 4.19
N GLU A 169 -2.65 1.51 5.31
CA GLU A 169 -2.28 2.47 6.35
C GLU A 169 -1.09 3.33 5.89
N MET A 170 -1.14 4.63 6.16
CA MET A 170 -0.12 5.59 5.76
C MET A 170 0.70 6.08 6.94
N ASP A 171 2.01 6.25 6.76
CA ASP A 171 2.87 6.97 7.71
C ASP A 171 3.05 8.43 7.28
N ILE A 172 2.06 9.26 7.62
CA ILE A 172 2.09 10.70 7.29
C ILE A 172 3.08 11.47 8.18
N LYS A 173 3.34 10.98 9.41
CA LYS A 173 4.03 11.75 10.46
C LYS A 173 5.52 11.48 10.50
N ASN A 174 5.91 10.23 10.72
CA ASN A 174 7.30 9.86 10.95
C ASN A 174 8.02 9.77 9.60
N GLN A 175 7.31 9.22 8.62
CA GLN A 175 7.78 8.93 7.27
C GLN A 175 9.03 8.06 7.26
N GLY A 176 9.30 7.47 6.11
CA GLY A 176 10.46 6.64 5.92
C GLY A 176 11.76 7.39 6.22
N GLN A 177 12.70 6.67 6.83
CA GLN A 177 14.04 7.16 7.15
C GLN A 177 15.06 6.53 6.20
N LYS A 178 16.21 7.20 6.06
CA LYS A 178 17.33 6.64 5.31
C LYS A 178 17.69 5.24 5.83
N GLY A 179 17.82 4.28 4.92
CA GLY A 179 18.12 2.89 5.22
C GLY A 179 16.89 2.00 5.44
N ASP A 180 15.68 2.58 5.54
CA ASP A 180 14.47 1.78 5.76
C ASP A 180 14.24 0.82 4.58
N PRO A 181 13.93 -0.47 4.87
CA PRO A 181 13.60 -1.43 3.84
C PRO A 181 12.19 -1.16 3.31
N VAL A 182 12.08 -1.04 2.00
CA VAL A 182 10.82 -0.71 1.32
C VAL A 182 10.54 -1.67 0.18
N ALA A 183 9.27 -1.76 -0.19
CA ALA A 183 8.80 -2.44 -1.37
C ALA A 183 7.87 -1.54 -2.19
N ILE A 184 7.84 -1.74 -3.50
CA ILE A 184 6.88 -1.09 -4.40
C ILE A 184 5.71 -2.05 -4.64
N LEU A 185 4.49 -1.57 -4.43
CA LEU A 185 3.24 -2.29 -4.71
C LEU A 185 2.57 -1.66 -5.93
N GLY A 186 2.52 -2.35 -7.06
CA GLY A 186 1.90 -1.78 -8.25
C GLY A 186 1.92 -2.64 -9.51
N TYR A 187 1.77 -1.98 -10.65
CA TYR A 187 1.51 -2.58 -11.96
C TYR A 187 2.57 -2.15 -13.00
N PRO A 188 3.85 -2.53 -12.79
CA PRO A 188 4.93 -2.17 -13.69
C PRO A 188 4.64 -2.71 -15.10
N LEU A 189 5.02 -1.91 -16.11
CA LEU A 189 4.82 -2.19 -17.53
C LEU A 189 3.36 -2.41 -17.94
N GLY A 190 2.40 -2.05 -17.07
CA GLY A 190 0.97 -2.28 -17.28
C GLY A 190 0.58 -3.75 -17.16
N ARG A 191 1.39 -4.54 -16.45
CA ARG A 191 1.14 -5.96 -16.19
C ARG A 191 0.28 -6.14 -14.95
N SER A 192 0.04 -7.38 -14.56
CA SER A 192 -0.59 -7.71 -13.28
C SER A 192 0.23 -7.23 -12.09
N PHE A 193 -0.43 -7.19 -10.94
CA PHE A 193 0.18 -6.79 -9.67
C PHE A 193 1.56 -7.46 -9.47
N THR A 194 2.53 -6.63 -9.14
CA THR A 194 3.91 -7.01 -8.85
C THR A 194 4.31 -6.40 -7.52
N TYR A 195 4.96 -7.21 -6.69
CA TYR A 195 5.64 -6.76 -5.49
C TYR A 195 7.13 -6.69 -5.78
N THR A 196 7.71 -5.51 -5.62
CA THR A 196 9.15 -5.31 -5.75
C THR A 196 9.76 -5.08 -4.37
N PRO A 197 10.35 -6.10 -3.70
CA PRO A 197 11.13 -5.94 -2.49
C PRO A 197 12.53 -5.39 -2.78
N GLY A 198 13.44 -5.49 -1.81
CA GLY A 198 14.87 -5.17 -1.98
C GLY A 198 15.18 -3.68 -1.89
N GLY A 199 14.16 -2.82 -1.99
CA GLY A 199 14.34 -1.39 -2.01
C GLY A 199 14.76 -0.77 -0.68
N ARG A 200 15.42 0.40 -0.75
CA ARG A 200 15.86 1.16 0.43
C ARG A 200 15.69 2.65 0.22
N ILE A 201 15.27 3.37 1.27
CA ILE A 201 15.25 4.83 1.25
C ILE A 201 16.69 5.35 1.36
N LEU A 202 17.10 6.18 0.41
CA LEU A 202 18.45 6.76 0.35
C LEU A 202 18.52 8.13 1.00
N SER A 203 17.50 8.96 0.74
CA SER A 203 17.40 10.31 1.28
C SER A 203 15.97 10.85 1.15
N LYS A 204 15.70 12.00 1.76
CA LYS A 204 14.47 12.76 1.58
C LYS A 204 14.76 14.25 1.52
N ASP A 205 14.06 14.95 0.64
CA ASP A 205 13.99 16.41 0.62
C ASP A 205 12.60 16.87 1.06
N LYS A 206 12.31 18.17 0.93
CA LYS A 206 11.01 18.77 1.31
C LYS A 206 9.81 18.02 0.72
N ASN A 207 9.88 17.61 -0.54
CA ASN A 207 8.75 17.11 -1.32
C ASN A 207 8.81 15.61 -1.60
N PHE A 208 10.01 15.03 -1.70
CA PHE A 208 10.21 13.68 -2.20
C PHE A 208 11.11 12.82 -1.31
N LEU A 209 10.85 11.52 -1.31
CA LEU A 209 11.80 10.48 -0.93
C LEU A 209 12.56 10.05 -2.19
N ARG A 210 13.87 9.81 -2.03
CA ARG A 210 14.70 9.11 -3.02
C ARG A 210 14.92 7.69 -2.52
N VAL A 211 14.57 6.73 -3.35
CA VAL A 211 14.58 5.31 -3.03
C VAL A 211 15.44 4.59 -4.06
N ASP A 212 16.25 3.64 -3.61
CA ASP A 212 16.88 2.64 -4.45
C ASP A 212 15.92 1.47 -4.58
N SER A 213 15.40 1.17 -5.78
CA SER A 213 14.50 0.02 -5.99
C SER A 213 14.23 -0.22 -7.49
N ASP A 214 13.80 -1.42 -7.85
CA ASP A 214 13.35 -1.69 -9.22
C ASP A 214 12.02 -1.01 -9.50
N ALA A 215 12.01 -0.10 -10.48
CA ALA A 215 10.78 0.50 -10.96
C ALA A 215 10.76 0.47 -12.48
N PHE A 216 9.61 0.49 -13.14
CA PHE A 216 9.52 0.53 -14.60
C PHE A 216 8.46 1.55 -15.04
N LYS A 217 8.20 1.65 -16.36
CA LYS A 217 6.98 2.33 -16.84
C LYS A 217 5.76 1.80 -16.08
N ASN A 218 4.71 2.62 -15.96
CA ASN A 218 3.44 2.24 -15.34
C ASN A 218 3.50 2.03 -13.81
N ASN A 219 4.67 2.09 -13.17
CA ASN A 219 4.74 2.15 -11.71
C ASN A 219 4.29 3.50 -11.12
N SER A 220 4.09 4.52 -11.95
CA SER A 220 3.53 5.79 -11.51
C SER A 220 2.24 5.57 -10.71
N GLY A 221 2.18 6.10 -9.50
CA GLY A 221 1.08 5.93 -8.55
C GLY A 221 1.18 4.71 -7.63
N SER A 222 2.20 3.87 -7.78
CA SER A 222 2.42 2.70 -6.91
C SER A 222 2.67 3.12 -5.45
N ALA A 223 2.25 2.30 -4.49
CA ALA A 223 2.52 2.54 -3.08
C ALA A 223 3.96 2.17 -2.73
N LEU A 224 4.70 3.08 -2.08
CA LEU A 224 5.97 2.76 -1.44
C LEU A 224 5.68 2.24 -0.02
N PHE A 225 5.76 0.92 0.16
CA PHE A 225 5.45 0.24 1.40
C PHE A 225 6.71 0.02 2.25
N ASN A 226 6.71 0.48 3.49
CA ASN A 226 7.80 0.24 4.44
C ASN A 226 7.61 -1.11 5.12
N ILE A 227 8.53 -2.03 4.84
CA ILE A 227 8.46 -3.43 5.29
C ILE A 227 8.56 -3.50 6.82
N ARG A 228 9.29 -2.57 7.45
CA ARG A 228 9.47 -2.53 8.90
C ARG A 228 8.23 -2.04 9.63
N THR A 229 7.57 -1.00 9.10
CA THR A 229 6.42 -0.37 9.78
C THR A 229 5.09 -0.96 9.36
N GLY A 230 5.02 -1.59 8.18
CA GLY A 230 3.77 -2.07 7.59
C GLY A 230 2.90 -0.95 6.99
N LYS A 231 3.48 0.23 6.70
CA LYS A 231 2.76 1.42 6.27
C LYS A 231 3.28 1.96 4.94
N VAL A 232 2.45 2.72 4.24
CA VAL A 232 2.80 3.44 3.02
C VAL A 232 3.50 4.75 3.37
N GLU A 233 4.65 4.99 2.75
CA GLU A 233 5.50 6.16 2.98
C GLU A 233 5.33 7.26 1.92
N GLY A 234 4.78 6.88 0.76
CA GLY A 234 4.62 7.79 -0.36
C GLY A 234 4.09 7.14 -1.62
N ILE A 235 3.93 7.98 -2.64
CA ILE A 235 3.39 7.64 -3.96
C ILE A 235 4.55 7.66 -4.95
N LEU A 236 4.79 6.57 -5.67
CA LEU A 236 5.83 6.55 -6.69
C LEU A 236 5.45 7.48 -7.84
N THR A 237 6.35 8.40 -8.21
CA THR A 237 6.09 9.43 -9.23
C THR A 237 6.96 9.24 -10.45
N ASN A 238 8.27 9.17 -10.24
CA ASN A 238 9.23 9.08 -11.31
C ASN A 238 10.32 8.09 -10.92
N ALA A 239 10.99 7.51 -11.90
CA ALA A 239 12.16 6.70 -11.62
C ALA A 239 13.10 6.69 -12.83
N ARG A 240 14.39 6.45 -12.57
CA ARG A 240 15.43 6.48 -13.60
C ARG A 240 15.20 5.40 -14.63
N ARG A 241 15.28 5.75 -15.92
CA ARG A 241 14.95 4.88 -17.06
C ARG A 241 15.59 3.50 -16.97
N GLY A 242 14.86 2.42 -17.26
CA GLY A 242 15.46 1.11 -17.35
C GLY A 242 14.76 0.01 -18.08
N MET A 243 14.12 0.39 -19.18
CA MET A 243 14.35 -0.34 -20.41
C MET A 243 15.45 0.37 -21.23
N GLY A 244 16.47 -0.39 -21.65
CA GLY A 244 17.50 -0.02 -22.61
C GLY A 244 17.27 -0.71 -23.96
N GLN A 245 18.08 -0.36 -24.95
CA GLN A 245 18.13 -1.10 -26.21
C GLN A 245 19.44 -1.87 -26.27
N ASN A 246 19.37 -3.10 -26.77
CA ASN A 246 20.52 -3.92 -27.10
C ASN A 246 21.22 -3.27 -28.30
N PRO A 247 22.51 -2.92 -28.19
CA PRO A 247 23.23 -2.29 -29.28
C PRO A 247 23.33 -3.14 -30.56
N LEU A 248 23.16 -4.47 -30.47
CA LEU A 248 23.34 -5.39 -31.59
C LEU A 248 22.10 -5.51 -32.48
N ASP A 249 20.93 -5.69 -31.88
CA ASP A 249 19.67 -6.00 -32.60
C ASP A 249 18.53 -5.02 -32.25
N GLY A 250 18.77 -4.06 -31.36
CA GLY A 250 17.82 -3.02 -30.99
C GLY A 250 16.67 -3.51 -30.09
N CYS A 251 16.66 -4.77 -29.65
CA CYS A 251 15.66 -5.28 -28.72
C CYS A 251 15.77 -4.58 -27.35
N GLN A 252 14.70 -4.59 -26.57
CA GLN A 252 14.62 -3.94 -25.27
C GLN A 252 15.03 -4.91 -24.17
N LEU A 253 15.96 -4.49 -23.34
CA LEU A 253 16.38 -5.20 -22.13
C LEU A 253 16.24 -4.33 -20.89
N ALA A 254 16.01 -4.97 -19.74
CA ALA A 254 16.09 -4.29 -18.46
C ALA A 254 17.49 -3.70 -18.27
N LYS A 255 17.57 -2.43 -17.84
CA LYS A 255 18.85 -1.83 -17.44
C LYS A 255 19.12 -2.16 -15.98
N SER A 256 20.35 -2.58 -15.70
CA SER A 256 20.86 -2.70 -14.34
C SER A 256 21.69 -1.48 -13.98
N TYR A 257 21.45 -0.95 -12.79
CA TYR A 257 22.24 0.11 -12.19
C TYR A 257 22.80 -0.34 -10.85
N LYS A 258 23.93 0.27 -10.45
CA LYS A 258 24.44 0.12 -9.08
C LYS A 258 23.48 0.70 -8.05
N GLU A 259 22.78 1.76 -8.42
CA GLU A 259 21.71 2.40 -7.64
C GLU A 259 20.68 2.96 -8.65
N ASN A 260 19.41 2.58 -8.49
CA ASN A 260 18.31 3.01 -9.35
C ASN A 260 17.40 3.98 -8.59
N MET A 261 17.55 5.26 -8.92
CA MET A 261 16.79 6.31 -8.25
C MET A 261 15.30 6.27 -8.62
N VAL A 262 14.47 6.03 -7.61
CA VAL A 262 13.01 6.17 -7.62
C VAL A 262 12.64 7.39 -6.79
N LEU A 263 11.85 8.28 -7.36
CA LEU A 263 11.31 9.48 -6.72
C LEU A 263 9.89 9.21 -6.25
N VAL A 264 9.64 9.47 -4.97
CA VAL A 264 8.37 9.16 -4.33
C VAL A 264 7.83 10.41 -3.64
N ASN A 265 6.62 10.84 -3.99
CA ASN A 265 5.95 11.99 -3.38
C ASN A 265 5.66 11.71 -1.90
N ARG A 266 6.07 12.63 -1.03
CA ARG A 266 5.87 12.52 0.42
C ARG A 266 4.41 12.77 0.78
N LEU A 267 3.77 11.82 1.48
CA LEU A 267 2.38 11.97 1.95
C LEU A 267 2.17 13.20 2.84
N LYS A 268 3.16 13.55 3.66
CA LYS A 268 3.14 14.76 4.53
C LYS A 268 2.98 16.08 3.75
N ARG A 269 3.23 16.09 2.45
CA ARG A 269 3.17 17.27 1.59
C ARG A 269 1.88 17.41 0.81
N ILE A 270 0.93 16.49 1.04
CA ILE A 270 -0.38 16.49 0.39
C ILE A 270 -1.38 17.14 1.33
N GLU A 271 -1.95 18.27 0.91
CA GLU A 271 -2.81 19.11 1.74
C GLU A 271 -4.07 18.36 2.18
N TYR A 272 -4.74 17.67 1.26
CA TYR A 272 -5.91 16.87 1.59
C TYR A 272 -5.62 15.83 2.66
N LEU A 273 -4.43 15.19 2.64
CA LEU A 273 -4.04 14.25 3.69
C LEU A 273 -3.79 14.96 5.03
N GLN A 274 -3.16 16.13 5.01
CA GLN A 274 -2.97 16.92 6.24
C GLN A 274 -4.29 17.35 6.85
N ASN A 275 -5.30 17.69 6.04
CA ASN A 275 -6.58 18.21 6.51
C ASN A 275 -7.55 17.12 6.94
N ASN A 276 -7.57 15.97 6.25
CA ASN A 276 -8.57 14.93 6.46
C ASN A 276 -8.06 13.71 7.23
N TYR A 277 -6.74 13.54 7.30
CA TYR A 277 -6.09 12.45 8.02
C TYR A 277 -5.20 13.00 9.13
N GLN A 278 -5.72 13.99 9.86
CA GLN A 278 -5.08 14.54 11.06
C GLN A 278 -4.94 13.46 12.12
N PHE A 279 -3.75 12.86 12.21
CA PHE A 279 -3.34 12.11 13.38
C PHE A 279 -2.95 13.08 14.50
N ASN A 280 -3.96 13.72 15.09
CA ASN A 280 -3.89 13.87 16.53
C ASN A 280 -3.77 12.45 17.07
N ASN A 281 -2.71 12.15 17.81
CA ASN A 281 -2.79 11.07 18.79
C ASN A 281 -3.91 11.49 19.76
N LYS A 282 -5.19 11.29 19.39
CA LYS A 282 -6.04 10.67 20.39
C LYS A 282 -5.34 9.33 20.60
N ASN A 283 -4.65 9.22 21.74
CA ASN A 283 -4.41 7.91 22.32
C ASN A 283 -5.77 7.22 22.24
N LYS A 284 -5.97 6.33 21.26
CA LYS A 284 -7.14 5.50 21.22
C LYS A 284 -6.92 4.56 22.39
N GLU A 285 -7.38 4.98 23.55
CA GLU A 285 -7.42 4.15 24.73
C GLU A 285 -8.34 2.98 24.41
N ALA A 286 -7.80 1.77 24.46
CA ALA A 286 -8.63 0.60 24.58
C ALA A 286 -9.20 0.56 26.00
N LEU A 287 -10.52 0.64 26.09
CA LEU A 287 -11.27 0.57 27.34
C LEU A 287 -11.78 -0.86 27.54
N PHE A 288 -11.43 -1.47 28.67
CA PHE A 288 -11.99 -2.74 29.13
C PHE A 288 -12.82 -2.48 30.37
N LYS A 289 -14.07 -2.92 30.37
CA LYS A 289 -14.98 -2.73 31.51
C LYS A 289 -15.55 -4.06 31.96
N ASN A 290 -15.49 -4.32 33.27
CA ASN A 290 -16.15 -5.46 33.87
C ASN A 290 -17.65 -5.18 34.04
N LEU A 291 -18.51 -5.83 33.26
CA LEU A 291 -19.96 -5.75 33.41
C LEU A 291 -20.54 -6.94 34.19
N CYS A 292 -19.69 -7.82 34.73
CA CYS A 292 -20.13 -8.87 35.62
C CYS A 292 -20.40 -8.32 37.03
N ASP A 293 -21.36 -8.91 37.74
CA ASP A 293 -21.65 -8.62 39.15
C ASP A 293 -20.58 -9.16 40.11
N GLN A 294 -19.53 -9.79 39.58
CA GLN A 294 -18.42 -10.39 40.29
C GLN A 294 -17.08 -9.91 39.76
N LYS A 295 -16.02 -10.07 40.58
CA LYS A 295 -14.66 -9.72 40.19
C LYS A 295 -14.19 -10.56 39.01
N THR A 296 -13.58 -9.92 38.02
CA THR A 296 -13.10 -10.55 36.79
C THR A 296 -11.60 -10.30 36.63
N THR A 297 -10.81 -11.35 36.50
CA THR A 297 -9.41 -11.22 36.10
C THR A 297 -9.31 -11.20 34.59
N LEU A 298 -8.74 -10.12 34.06
CA LEU A 298 -8.47 -9.90 32.65
C LEU A 298 -6.96 -9.97 32.40
N ILE A 299 -6.57 -10.84 31.47
CA ILE A 299 -5.22 -10.90 30.90
C ILE A 299 -5.28 -10.32 29.50
N VAL A 300 -4.51 -9.27 29.27
CA VAL A 300 -4.39 -8.58 27.98
C VAL A 300 -2.95 -8.68 27.49
N LYS A 301 -2.76 -9.20 26.28
CA LYS A 301 -1.48 -9.18 25.59
C LYS A 301 -1.54 -8.34 24.32
N TYR A 302 -0.57 -7.45 24.15
CA TYR A 302 -0.50 -6.51 23.02
C TYR A 302 0.94 -6.11 22.69
N ARG A 303 1.15 -5.48 21.54
CA ARG A 303 2.44 -4.89 21.15
C ARG A 303 2.50 -3.44 21.61
N ASN A 304 3.55 -3.07 22.33
CA ASN A 304 3.80 -1.69 22.75
C ASN A 304 4.11 -0.79 21.55
N LYS A 305 3.60 0.44 21.57
CA LYS A 305 3.72 1.43 20.50
C LYS A 305 5.13 1.99 20.35
N LYS A 306 5.86 2.14 21.46
CA LYS A 306 7.19 2.75 21.51
C LYS A 306 8.29 1.75 21.18
N GLU A 307 8.26 0.59 21.83
CA GLU A 307 9.35 -0.40 21.77
C GLU A 307 9.03 -1.56 20.83
N ASN A 308 7.77 -1.69 20.39
CA ASN A 308 7.30 -2.82 19.60
C ASN A 308 7.45 -4.18 20.30
N ASP A 309 7.62 -4.21 21.62
CA ASP A 309 7.70 -5.44 22.41
C ASP A 309 6.33 -5.94 22.86
N TRP A 310 6.26 -7.24 23.18
CA TRP A 310 5.06 -7.83 23.74
C TRP A 310 4.91 -7.45 25.21
N ILE A 311 3.78 -6.84 25.55
CA ILE A 311 3.36 -6.61 26.93
C ILE A 311 2.26 -7.61 27.27
N THR A 312 2.36 -8.22 28.44
CA THR A 312 1.28 -9.01 29.04
C THR A 312 0.89 -8.35 30.35
N LEU A 313 -0.36 -7.91 30.46
CA LEU A 313 -0.92 -7.26 31.64
C LEU A 313 -2.00 -8.17 32.22
N SER A 314 -1.93 -8.41 33.53
CA SER A 314 -2.95 -9.15 34.28
C SER A 314 -3.52 -8.23 35.35
N LYS A 315 -4.84 -7.99 35.31
CA LYS A 315 -5.53 -7.11 36.24
C LYS A 315 -6.86 -7.73 36.65
N THR A 316 -7.12 -7.79 37.94
CA THR A 316 -8.45 -8.10 38.49
C THR A 316 -9.25 -6.80 38.58
N LEU A 317 -10.42 -6.80 37.97
CA LEU A 317 -11.36 -5.68 37.92
C LEU A 317 -12.58 -5.98 38.80
N GLU A 318 -12.93 -5.07 39.70
CA GLU A 318 -14.21 -5.05 40.42
C GLU A 318 -15.39 -4.84 39.44
N PRO A 319 -16.64 -5.15 39.83
CA PRO A 319 -17.81 -4.80 39.02
C PRO A 319 -17.81 -3.31 38.63
N ASN A 320 -18.03 -3.02 37.34
CA ASN A 320 -17.97 -1.70 36.71
C ASN A 320 -16.58 -1.02 36.67
N GLU A 321 -15.52 -1.67 37.16
CA GLU A 321 -14.17 -1.12 37.05
C GLU A 321 -13.68 -1.14 35.59
N GLU A 322 -12.88 -0.12 35.26
CA GLU A 322 -12.36 0.12 33.92
C GLU A 322 -10.83 -0.02 33.90
N LEU A 323 -10.30 -0.68 32.88
CA LEU A 323 -8.89 -0.66 32.51
C LEU A 323 -8.74 0.06 31.17
N ARG A 324 -7.80 1.01 31.10
CA ARG A 324 -7.48 1.76 29.89
C ARG A 324 -6.06 1.48 29.47
N ILE A 325 -5.86 1.15 28.19
CA ILE A 325 -4.55 0.91 27.58
C ILE A 325 -4.38 1.88 26.41
N SER A 326 -3.38 2.76 26.49
CA SER A 326 -3.14 3.83 25.51
C SER A 326 -1.88 3.65 24.67
N ASP A 327 -1.00 2.75 25.08
CA ASP A 327 0.35 2.53 24.53
C ASP A 327 0.39 1.32 23.58
N ASN A 328 -0.76 0.83 23.13
CA ASN A 328 -0.86 -0.25 22.16
C ASN A 328 -0.51 0.25 20.74
N LYS A 329 0.16 -0.61 19.96
CA LYS A 329 0.67 -0.26 18.64
C LYS A 329 -0.40 -0.25 17.54
N ASN A 330 -1.39 -1.15 17.60
CA ASN A 330 -2.23 -1.50 16.45
C ASN A 330 -3.67 -1.95 16.80
N ASP A 331 -4.20 -1.53 17.95
CA ASP A 331 -5.56 -1.91 18.42
C ASP A 331 -5.85 -3.42 18.40
N SER A 332 -4.80 -4.24 18.39
CA SER A 332 -4.89 -5.70 18.35
C SER A 332 -4.50 -6.26 19.71
N PHE A 333 -5.43 -6.95 20.33
CA PHE A 333 -5.28 -7.51 21.66
C PHE A 333 -5.54 -9.02 21.63
N TYR A 334 -4.81 -9.73 22.49
CA TYR A 334 -5.07 -11.13 22.80
C TYR A 334 -5.59 -11.17 24.23
N LEU A 335 -6.85 -11.57 24.36
CA LEU A 335 -7.61 -11.44 25.59
C LEU A 335 -7.92 -12.80 26.17
N HIS A 336 -7.76 -12.90 27.48
CA HIS A 336 -8.33 -13.96 28.29
C HIS A 336 -8.95 -13.35 29.54
N ALA A 337 -10.16 -13.77 29.91
CA ALA A 337 -10.84 -13.26 31.10
C ALA A 337 -11.56 -14.39 31.82
N PHE A 338 -11.53 -14.37 33.16
CA PHE A 338 -12.11 -15.42 34.00
C PHE A 338 -12.54 -14.89 35.37
N ASN A 339 -13.46 -15.61 36.02
CA ASN A 339 -13.90 -15.37 37.40
C ASN A 339 -13.88 -16.69 38.19
N GLN A 340 -13.30 -16.72 39.39
CA GLN A 340 -13.37 -17.85 40.35
C GLN A 340 -13.14 -19.29 39.81
N SER A 341 -12.59 -19.46 38.59
CA SER A 341 -12.35 -20.68 37.77
C SER A 341 -13.15 -20.79 36.45
N ASN A 342 -14.16 -19.97 36.18
CA ASN A 342 -14.89 -19.97 34.90
C ASN A 342 -14.29 -18.97 33.90
N SER A 343 -13.94 -19.46 32.71
CA SER A 343 -13.47 -18.63 31.60
C SER A 343 -14.64 -17.88 30.95
N ILE A 344 -14.60 -16.54 30.99
CA ILE A 344 -15.57 -15.62 30.37
C ILE A 344 -15.27 -15.50 28.88
N ILE A 345 -13.99 -15.33 28.52
CA ILE A 345 -13.53 -15.39 27.13
C ILE A 345 -12.90 -16.76 26.90
N LYS A 346 -13.34 -17.49 25.87
CA LYS A 346 -12.71 -18.73 25.40
C LYS A 346 -12.16 -18.50 23.99
N GLY A 347 -10.87 -18.73 23.78
CA GLY A 347 -10.22 -18.61 22.46
C GLY A 347 -9.12 -19.65 22.29
N LYS A 348 -8.75 -19.96 21.04
CA LYS A 348 -7.62 -20.84 20.68
C LYS A 348 -6.62 -20.12 19.74
N ASP A 349 -6.74 -18.80 19.63
CA ASP A 349 -6.06 -18.00 18.59
C ASP A 349 -4.58 -17.76 18.94
N PHE A 350 -4.23 -17.86 20.22
CA PHE A 350 -2.87 -17.71 20.70
C PHE A 350 -2.67 -18.55 21.97
N TRP A 351 -1.65 -19.41 21.95
CA TRP A 351 -1.13 -20.12 23.11
C TRP A 351 0.10 -19.36 23.62
N GLY A 352 0.17 -19.10 24.92
CA GLY A 352 1.36 -18.54 25.55
C GLY A 352 2.55 -19.48 25.37
N PHE A 353 3.76 -19.00 25.61
CA PHE A 353 4.96 -19.85 25.52
C PHE A 353 4.80 -21.09 26.41
N ALA A 354 4.92 -22.27 25.78
CA ALA A 354 4.76 -23.57 26.41
C ALA A 354 5.75 -23.77 27.57
N ASP A 355 5.22 -23.92 28.78
CA ASP A 355 5.84 -24.75 29.81
C ASP A 355 5.03 -26.06 29.87
N THR A 356 5.55 -27.11 29.22
CA THR A 356 4.89 -28.41 29.08
C THR A 356 4.71 -29.16 30.39
N THR A 357 5.11 -28.58 31.53
CA THR A 357 4.97 -29.18 32.86
C THR A 357 3.72 -28.72 33.63
N ARG A 358 2.94 -27.77 33.11
CA ARG A 358 1.74 -27.23 33.78
C ARG A 358 0.45 -27.60 33.04
N THR A 359 -0.51 -28.16 33.76
CA THR A 359 -1.83 -28.53 33.22
C THR A 359 -2.72 -27.30 32.96
N ASN A 360 -3.37 -27.33 31.79
CA ASN A 360 -4.40 -26.41 31.27
C ASN A 360 -4.00 -24.93 31.17
N GLU A 361 -3.28 -24.58 30.09
CA GLU A 361 -3.14 -23.19 29.68
C GLU A 361 -4.48 -22.61 29.19
N TYR A 362 -4.79 -21.42 29.68
CA TYR A 362 -5.91 -20.62 29.24
C TYR A 362 -5.63 -20.04 27.84
N GLY A 363 -6.43 -20.42 26.83
CA GLY A 363 -6.27 -19.90 25.48
C GLY A 363 -6.78 -18.47 25.31
N PHE A 364 -6.07 -17.65 24.53
CA PHE A 364 -6.43 -16.27 24.24
C PHE A 364 -7.26 -16.15 22.96
N LYS A 365 -8.19 -15.19 22.93
CA LYS A 365 -8.95 -14.80 21.73
C LYS A 365 -8.39 -13.52 21.14
N SER A 366 -8.15 -13.49 19.83
CA SER A 366 -7.75 -12.26 19.12
C SER A 366 -8.94 -11.32 19.01
N SER A 367 -8.72 -10.03 19.25
CA SER A 367 -9.74 -9.01 19.02
C SER A 367 -9.14 -7.69 18.53
N LYS A 368 -9.95 -6.94 17.80
CA LYS A 368 -9.64 -5.62 17.26
C LYS A 368 -10.75 -4.63 17.60
N GLY A 369 -10.44 -3.55 18.30
CA GLY A 369 -11.44 -2.61 18.79
C GLY A 369 -10.89 -1.64 19.84
N SER A 370 -11.75 -0.71 20.28
CA SER A 370 -11.41 0.33 21.27
C SER A 370 -12.22 0.20 22.57
N THR A 371 -13.24 -0.64 22.60
CA THR A 371 -14.08 -0.85 23.79
C THR A 371 -14.43 -2.32 23.91
N TYR A 372 -14.27 -2.86 25.09
CA TYR A 372 -14.45 -4.28 25.40
C TYR A 372 -15.31 -4.40 26.67
N LEU A 373 -16.51 -4.95 26.52
CA LEU A 373 -17.49 -5.12 27.60
C LEU A 373 -17.51 -6.58 28.05
N LEU A 374 -16.95 -6.87 29.22
CA LEU A 374 -16.86 -8.24 29.75
C LEU A 374 -18.19 -8.62 30.42
N GLY A 375 -19.11 -9.22 29.65
CA GLY A 375 -20.39 -9.74 30.14
C GLY A 375 -20.32 -11.21 30.58
N CYS A 376 -21.02 -11.57 31.66
CA CYS A 376 -21.01 -12.93 32.23
C CYS A 376 -22.13 -13.86 31.70
N SER A 377 -22.95 -13.42 30.73
CA SER A 377 -24.12 -14.17 30.24
C SER A 377 -24.16 -14.47 28.74
N ALA A 378 -23.34 -13.87 27.88
CA ALA A 378 -23.13 -14.26 26.49
C ALA A 378 -22.02 -13.40 25.86
N LEU A 379 -21.46 -13.90 24.75
CA LEU A 379 -20.43 -13.32 23.89
C LEU A 379 -20.42 -11.78 23.81
N LEU A 380 -19.21 -11.20 23.94
CA LEU A 380 -18.89 -9.85 23.49
C LEU A 380 -19.35 -9.64 22.04
N GLU A 381 -20.12 -8.58 21.79
CA GLU A 381 -20.09 -7.83 20.52
C GLU A 381 -18.85 -6.92 20.49
#